data_AF-A0A7Y9DS70-F1
#
_entry.id   AF-A0A7Y9DS70-F1
#
_cell.length_a   1.000
_cell.length_b   1.000
_cell.length_c   1.000
_cell.angle_alpha   90.00
_cell.angle_beta   90.00
_cell.angle_gamma   90.00
#
_symmetry.space_group_name_H-M   'P 1'
#
loop_
_entity.id
_entity.type
_entity.pdbx_description
1 polymer ?
#
loop_
_entity_poly.entity_id
_entity_poly.type
_entity_poly.pdbx_seq_one_letter_code
_entity_poly.pdbx_strand_id
1 'polypeptide(L)'
;MGTIAIDDVERGDILLVTKNPHSALAQMIVDLDRSPGGFSHSGIAGGKNTIISAFPTGIEPAWPVAVTGLTYEPFSHFWSKGQEIYRLVPPPGVDRDAALTRLDSYPESRKTRFGVASIVLVAAALHAMRDEYKIGEAGADAVVRSAIRAGQVWSSDDEFFCAEFSAVIYDLDSRPFTVADLRPPLDIDGEGIVTDIVIKIGLELLLAERTPEQKETLRHFVATVRENDPRFFEDGIDVLGKEILSVVGLAKAADLPDDTPVPSTLITPRMLEAWGEGTEWIRH
;
A
#
# COMPACT_ATOMS: atom_id res chain seq x y z
N MET A 1 -14.39 12.46 -15.92
CA MET A 1 -12.93 12.25 -16.07
C MET A 1 -12.50 12.77 -17.42
N GLY A 2 -11.27 13.28 -17.52
CA GLY A 2 -10.62 13.55 -18.81
C GLY A 2 -10.25 12.26 -19.53
N THR A 3 -9.79 12.37 -20.77
CA THR A 3 -9.22 11.25 -21.52
C THR A 3 -8.04 11.76 -22.34
N ILE A 4 -6.91 11.08 -22.24
CA ILE A 4 -5.65 11.46 -22.89
C ILE A 4 -5.19 10.35 -23.85
N ALA A 5 -4.46 10.70 -24.90
CA ALA A 5 -3.82 9.70 -25.74
C ALA A 5 -2.59 9.13 -25.04
N ILE A 6 -2.19 7.90 -25.39
CA ILE A 6 -0.95 7.30 -24.88
C ILE A 6 0.29 8.13 -25.23
N ASP A 7 0.33 8.73 -26.41
CA ASP A 7 1.43 9.61 -26.83
C ASP A 7 1.49 10.93 -26.03
N ASP A 8 0.44 11.28 -25.26
CA ASP A 8 0.39 12.42 -24.34
C ASP A 8 0.82 12.05 -22.89
N VAL A 9 1.17 10.78 -22.63
CA VAL A 9 1.66 10.33 -21.32
C VAL A 9 3.16 10.60 -21.22
N GLU A 10 3.54 11.49 -20.31
CA GLU A 10 4.91 11.95 -20.15
C GLU A 10 5.66 11.12 -19.11
N ARG A 11 6.96 10.91 -19.35
CA ARG A 11 7.85 10.25 -18.39
C ARG A 11 7.77 10.96 -17.03
N GLY A 12 7.62 10.20 -15.95
CA GLY A 12 7.39 10.73 -14.61
C GLY A 12 5.92 10.86 -14.20
N ASP A 13 4.93 10.82 -15.12
CA ASP A 13 3.50 10.88 -14.77
C ASP A 13 3.16 9.78 -13.74
N ILE A 14 2.44 10.12 -12.66
CA ILE A 14 1.90 9.12 -11.74
C ILE A 14 0.75 8.38 -12.43
N LEU A 15 0.85 7.06 -12.48
CA LEU A 15 -0.14 6.17 -13.06
C LEU A 15 -0.82 5.38 -11.96
N LEU A 16 -2.15 5.46 -11.92
CA LEU A 16 -3.01 4.63 -11.07
C LEU A 16 -3.68 3.55 -11.95
N VAL A 17 -3.80 2.34 -11.41
CA VAL A 17 -4.31 1.18 -12.17
C VAL A 17 -5.44 0.51 -11.39
N THR A 18 -6.56 0.28 -12.06
CA THR A 18 -7.75 -0.34 -11.46
C THR A 18 -7.49 -1.81 -11.10
N LYS A 19 -8.25 -2.33 -10.13
CA LYS A 19 -8.04 -3.70 -9.62
C LYS A 19 -8.09 -4.75 -10.73
N ASN A 20 -7.17 -5.70 -10.65
CA ASN A 20 -7.21 -6.90 -11.47
C ASN A 20 -8.41 -7.77 -11.04
N PRO A 21 -9.40 -8.06 -11.91
CA PRO A 21 -10.61 -8.79 -11.55
C PRO A 21 -10.37 -10.28 -11.22
N HIS A 22 -9.13 -10.75 -11.29
CA HIS A 22 -8.71 -12.11 -10.99
C HIS A 22 -7.65 -12.18 -9.87
N SER A 23 -7.28 -11.04 -9.26
CA SER A 23 -6.31 -11.00 -8.16
C SER A 23 -6.99 -10.72 -6.83
N ALA A 24 -6.95 -11.70 -5.92
CA ALA A 24 -7.48 -11.57 -4.57
C ALA A 24 -6.80 -10.41 -3.80
N LEU A 25 -5.47 -10.24 -3.94
CA LEU A 25 -4.75 -9.10 -3.35
C LEU A 25 -5.25 -7.74 -3.89
N ALA A 26 -5.57 -7.65 -5.18
CA ALA A 26 -6.09 -6.42 -5.77
C ALA A 26 -7.51 -6.09 -5.26
N GLN A 27 -8.34 -7.10 -5.08
CA GLN A 27 -9.67 -6.99 -4.49
C GLN A 27 -9.56 -6.52 -3.02
N MET A 28 -8.71 -7.16 -2.20
CA MET A 28 -8.48 -6.81 -0.80
C MET A 28 -8.05 -5.36 -0.60
N ILE A 29 -7.13 -4.86 -1.45
CA ILE A 29 -6.67 -3.46 -1.38
C ILE A 29 -7.85 -2.51 -1.59
N VAL A 30 -8.70 -2.74 -2.61
CA VAL A 30 -9.85 -1.88 -2.89
C VAL A 30 -10.93 -1.97 -1.80
N ASP A 31 -11.19 -3.15 -1.24
CA ASP A 31 -12.24 -3.34 -0.22
C ASP A 31 -11.85 -2.79 1.16
N LEU A 32 -10.55 -2.74 1.48
CA LEU A 32 -10.02 -2.13 2.70
C LEU A 32 -9.86 -0.61 2.55
N ASP A 33 -9.31 -0.15 1.44
CA ASP A 33 -9.01 1.27 1.21
C ASP A 33 -10.23 2.07 0.73
N ARG A 34 -11.23 1.42 0.11
CA ARG A 34 -12.41 2.05 -0.51
C ARG A 34 -12.03 3.20 -1.47
N SER A 35 -11.05 2.96 -2.36
CA SER A 35 -10.73 3.90 -3.46
C SER A 35 -11.95 4.10 -4.37
N PRO A 36 -12.44 5.35 -4.57
CA PRO A 36 -13.53 5.64 -5.49
C PRO A 36 -13.27 5.18 -6.94
N GLY A 37 -12.04 5.34 -7.43
CA GLY A 37 -11.59 4.85 -8.73
C GLY A 37 -11.33 3.33 -8.79
N GLY A 38 -11.46 2.60 -7.68
CA GLY A 38 -11.19 1.16 -7.62
C GLY A 38 -9.72 0.80 -7.87
N PHE A 39 -8.79 1.69 -7.51
CA PHE A 39 -7.37 1.51 -7.73
C PHE A 39 -6.75 0.53 -6.73
N SER A 40 -5.99 -0.44 -7.23
CA SER A 40 -5.26 -1.41 -6.39
C SER A 40 -3.75 -1.38 -6.59
N HIS A 41 -3.27 -0.57 -7.53
CA HIS A 41 -1.89 -0.55 -7.98
C HIS A 41 -1.54 0.84 -8.52
N SER A 42 -0.27 1.21 -8.45
CA SER A 42 0.24 2.48 -8.93
C SER A 42 1.72 2.38 -9.31
N GLY A 43 2.20 3.39 -10.02
CA GLY A 43 3.59 3.51 -10.41
C GLY A 43 3.85 4.79 -11.18
N ILE A 44 5.01 4.88 -11.81
CA ILE A 44 5.52 6.07 -12.49
C ILE A 44 5.72 5.75 -13.97
N ALA A 45 5.30 6.62 -14.88
CA ALA A 45 5.52 6.44 -16.31
C ALA A 45 7.02 6.41 -16.65
N GLY A 46 7.55 5.27 -17.09
CA GLY A 46 8.98 5.09 -17.37
C GLY A 46 9.43 5.70 -18.70
N GLY A 47 8.48 5.95 -19.59
CA GLY A 47 8.68 6.40 -20.96
C GLY A 47 7.53 5.92 -21.84
N LYS A 48 7.81 5.61 -23.10
CA LYS A 48 6.78 5.17 -24.05
C LYS A 48 6.08 3.88 -23.61
N ASN A 49 4.85 4.05 -23.15
CA ASN A 49 3.86 3.00 -22.91
C ASN A 49 4.27 2.02 -21.78
N THR A 50 5.10 2.45 -20.82
CA THR A 50 5.56 1.62 -19.69
C THR A 50 5.30 2.27 -18.34
N ILE A 51 4.86 1.47 -17.36
CA ILE A 51 4.83 1.84 -15.95
C ILE A 51 6.02 1.20 -15.23
N ILE A 52 6.69 1.97 -14.37
CA ILE A 52 7.66 1.50 -13.39
C ILE A 52 6.92 1.40 -12.07
N SER A 53 6.85 0.21 -11.50
CA SER A 53 6.15 -0.02 -10.23
C SER A 53 6.79 -1.16 -9.45
N ALA A 54 6.61 -1.18 -8.13
CA ALA A 54 6.88 -2.38 -7.34
C ALA A 54 5.73 -3.39 -7.56
N PHE A 55 6.02 -4.56 -8.12
CA PHE A 55 5.02 -5.61 -8.33
C PHE A 55 5.64 -7.01 -8.11
N PRO A 56 4.93 -7.98 -7.51
CA PRO A 56 5.43 -9.33 -7.28
C PRO A 56 5.39 -10.18 -8.56
N THR A 57 6.07 -9.76 -9.64
CA THR A 57 6.18 -10.56 -10.88
C THR A 57 7.17 -11.71 -10.68
N GLY A 58 6.69 -12.78 -10.06
CA GLY A 58 7.42 -14.05 -9.92
C GLY A 58 6.55 -15.24 -9.49
N ILE A 59 5.23 -15.07 -9.42
CA ILE A 59 4.30 -16.09 -8.92
C ILE A 59 3.83 -16.98 -10.07
N GLU A 60 4.57 -18.06 -10.31
CA GLU A 60 4.11 -19.26 -11.01
C GLU A 60 4.52 -20.52 -10.21
N PRO A 61 3.77 -21.61 -10.38
CA PRO A 61 2.63 -21.99 -9.54
C PRO A 61 3.02 -22.64 -8.20
N ALA A 62 4.30 -22.62 -7.82
CA ALA A 62 4.85 -23.38 -6.68
C ALA A 62 5.19 -22.49 -5.45
N TRP A 63 4.50 -21.36 -5.32
CA TRP A 63 4.84 -20.27 -4.40
C TRP A 63 3.80 -20.10 -3.28
N PRO A 64 4.17 -20.22 -1.98
CA PRO A 64 3.54 -19.43 -0.93
C PRO A 64 4.22 -18.05 -0.87
N VAL A 65 5.53 -18.06 -0.59
CA VAL A 65 6.45 -16.94 -0.72
C VAL A 65 7.65 -17.52 -1.50
N ALA A 66 8.18 -17.11 -2.69
CA ALA A 66 8.03 -15.27 -4.87
C ALA A 66 8.03 -13.66 -4.79
N VAL A 67 9.19 -13.00 -4.63
CA VAL A 67 9.36 -11.55 -4.38
C VAL A 67 10.40 -11.03 -5.35
N THR A 68 9.97 -10.13 -6.21
CA THR A 68 10.78 -9.33 -7.13
C THR A 68 10.46 -7.85 -6.89
N GLY A 69 11.26 -6.94 -7.48
CA GLY A 69 11.34 -5.54 -7.08
C GLY A 69 10.53 -4.59 -7.95
N LEU A 70 11.22 -3.55 -8.42
CA LEU A 70 10.69 -2.69 -9.46
C LEU A 70 10.59 -3.44 -10.80
N THR A 71 9.48 -3.24 -11.48
CA THR A 71 9.10 -3.89 -12.73
C THR A 71 8.75 -2.84 -13.77
N TYR A 72 9.11 -3.10 -15.04
CA TYR A 72 8.86 -2.22 -16.18
C TYR A 72 7.79 -2.88 -17.06
N GLU A 73 6.53 -2.65 -16.72
CA GLU A 73 5.40 -3.33 -17.36
C GLU A 73 4.82 -2.47 -18.50
N PRO A 74 4.61 -3.02 -19.72
CA PRO A 74 3.97 -2.28 -20.80
C PRO A 74 2.48 -2.12 -20.52
N PHE A 75 1.87 -1.00 -20.94
CA PHE A 75 0.45 -0.72 -20.68
C PHE A 75 -0.50 -1.83 -21.17
N SER A 76 -0.14 -2.50 -22.27
CA SER A 76 -0.87 -3.65 -22.83
C SER A 76 -0.99 -4.85 -21.88
N HIS A 77 -0.09 -4.99 -20.91
CA HIS A 77 -0.19 -6.01 -19.86
C HIS A 77 -1.46 -5.84 -19.02
N PHE A 78 -1.76 -4.61 -18.61
CA PHE A 78 -2.91 -4.29 -17.76
C PHE A 78 -4.23 -4.43 -18.53
N TRP A 79 -4.30 -3.91 -19.76
CA TRP A 79 -5.49 -4.09 -20.60
C TRP A 79 -5.75 -5.57 -20.92
N SER A 80 -4.70 -6.39 -21.15
CA SER A 80 -4.85 -7.83 -21.36
C SER A 80 -5.43 -8.58 -20.13
N LYS A 81 -5.31 -7.97 -18.95
CA LYS A 81 -5.84 -8.43 -17.66
C LYS A 81 -7.20 -7.80 -17.30
N GLY A 82 -7.81 -7.03 -18.20
CA GLY A 82 -9.06 -6.32 -17.95
C GLY A 82 -8.94 -5.13 -16.99
N GLN A 83 -7.72 -4.61 -16.79
CA GLN A 83 -7.44 -3.44 -15.95
C GLN A 83 -7.36 -2.17 -16.81
N GLU A 84 -7.66 -1.03 -16.20
CA GLU A 84 -7.58 0.30 -16.81
C GLU A 84 -6.45 1.11 -16.15
N ILE A 85 -5.85 2.02 -16.91
CA ILE A 85 -4.75 2.88 -16.47
C ILE A 85 -5.23 4.33 -16.55
N TYR A 86 -4.97 5.07 -15.48
CA TYR A 86 -5.31 6.47 -15.33
C TYR A 86 -4.06 7.27 -14.98
N ARG A 87 -3.90 8.47 -15.55
CA ARG A 87 -2.97 9.46 -15.04
C ARG A 87 -3.60 10.16 -13.84
N LEU A 88 -2.85 10.29 -12.74
CA LEU A 88 -3.17 11.19 -11.65
C LEU A 88 -2.56 12.56 -11.95
N VAL A 89 -3.35 13.63 -11.83
CA VAL A 89 -2.89 15.01 -12.02
C VAL A 89 -2.29 15.53 -10.69
N PRO A 90 -0.97 15.82 -10.61
CA PRO A 90 -0.36 16.33 -9.38
C PRO A 90 -0.83 17.75 -9.04
N PRO A 91 -0.90 18.13 -7.76
CA PRO A 91 -1.28 19.49 -7.36
C PRO A 91 -0.37 20.61 -7.91
N PRO A 92 -0.88 21.85 -8.04
CA PRO A 92 -0.10 23.00 -8.46
C PRO A 92 1.09 23.25 -7.52
N GLY A 93 2.28 23.37 -8.09
CA GLY A 93 3.53 23.58 -7.35
C GLY A 93 4.29 22.30 -6.98
N VAL A 94 3.82 21.12 -7.38
CA VAL A 94 4.62 19.88 -7.33
C VAL A 94 5.77 19.95 -8.34
N ASP A 95 6.99 19.68 -7.88
CA ASP A 95 8.19 19.69 -8.71
C ASP A 95 8.34 18.37 -9.49
N ARG A 96 7.87 18.38 -10.74
CA ARG A 96 8.01 17.26 -11.69
C ARG A 96 9.48 16.93 -11.99
N ASP A 97 10.36 17.93 -12.03
CA ASP A 97 11.77 17.74 -12.38
C ASP A 97 12.54 17.12 -11.20
N ALA A 98 12.17 17.44 -9.95
CA ALA A 98 12.66 16.73 -8.77
C ALA A 98 12.22 15.26 -8.75
N ALA A 99 10.95 14.97 -9.07
CA ALA A 99 10.45 13.60 -9.15
C ALA A 99 11.14 12.79 -10.26
N LEU A 100 11.34 13.40 -11.44
CA LEU A 100 12.13 12.82 -12.53
C LEU A 100 13.60 12.59 -12.14
N THR A 101 14.24 13.57 -11.49
CA THR A 101 15.61 13.44 -11.00
C THR A 101 15.74 12.29 -9.98
N ARG A 102 14.73 12.12 -9.12
CA ARG A 102 14.69 11.04 -8.14
C ARG A 102 14.51 9.68 -8.81
N LEU A 103 13.63 9.58 -9.80
CA LEU A 103 13.44 8.38 -10.64
C LEU A 103 14.73 8.01 -11.39
N ASP A 104 15.45 8.98 -11.91
CA ASP A 104 16.71 8.76 -12.66
C ASP A 104 17.89 8.42 -11.74
N SER A 105 17.85 8.88 -10.49
CA SER A 105 18.77 8.44 -9.45
C SER A 105 18.43 7.05 -8.89
N TYR A 106 17.26 6.50 -9.21
CA TYR A 106 16.74 5.28 -8.61
C TYR A 106 17.43 4.05 -9.21
N PRO A 107 18.24 3.29 -8.45
CA PRO A 107 19.13 2.31 -9.03
C PRO A 107 18.40 1.02 -9.41
N GLU A 108 18.24 0.78 -10.71
CA GLU A 108 17.73 -0.46 -11.31
C GLU A 108 18.42 -1.74 -10.78
N SER A 109 19.66 -1.59 -10.26
CA SER A 109 20.51 -2.66 -9.75
C SER A 109 20.45 -2.90 -8.23
N ARG A 110 19.71 -2.09 -7.45
CA ARG A 110 19.32 -2.51 -6.09
C ARG A 110 18.51 -3.80 -6.23
N LYS A 111 18.71 -4.75 -5.31
CA LYS A 111 17.84 -5.93 -5.17
C LYS A 111 16.50 -5.51 -4.53
N THR A 112 15.80 -4.58 -5.17
CA THR A 112 14.52 -4.09 -4.70
C THR A 112 13.55 -5.25 -4.56
N ARG A 113 12.64 -5.14 -3.61
CA ARG A 113 11.64 -6.18 -3.33
C ARG A 113 10.28 -5.56 -3.09
N PHE A 114 9.24 -6.28 -3.51
CA PHE A 114 7.88 -5.97 -3.14
C PHE A 114 7.71 -5.98 -1.62
N GLY A 115 7.26 -4.87 -1.06
CA GLY A 115 7.14 -4.59 0.37
C GLY A 115 6.00 -5.36 1.02
N VAL A 116 6.16 -6.68 1.16
CA VAL A 116 5.12 -7.56 1.75
C VAL A 116 4.77 -7.10 3.17
N ALA A 117 5.74 -6.59 3.93
CA ALA A 117 5.47 -6.01 5.25
C ALA A 117 4.64 -4.72 5.15
N SER A 118 4.98 -3.77 4.25
CA SER A 118 4.21 -2.54 4.01
C SER A 118 2.72 -2.85 3.78
N ILE A 119 2.43 -3.90 3.01
CA ILE A 119 1.07 -4.36 2.71
C ILE A 119 0.36 -4.90 3.95
N VAL A 120 1.03 -5.70 4.78
CA VAL A 120 0.45 -6.21 6.04
C VAL A 120 0.21 -5.07 7.04
N LEU A 121 1.10 -4.08 7.10
CA LEU A 121 0.96 -2.90 7.96
C LEU A 121 -0.24 -2.04 7.53
N VAL A 122 -0.35 -1.71 6.23
CA VAL A 122 -1.45 -0.87 5.74
C VAL A 122 -2.79 -1.59 5.74
N ALA A 123 -2.82 -2.89 5.42
CA ALA A 123 -4.04 -3.68 5.49
C ALA A 123 -4.61 -3.77 6.91
N ALA A 124 -3.76 -3.97 7.93
CA ALA A 124 -4.21 -3.99 9.32
C ALA A 124 -4.67 -2.61 9.81
N ALA A 125 -4.00 -1.52 9.39
CA ALA A 125 -4.41 -0.16 9.73
C ALA A 125 -5.80 0.17 9.13
N LEU A 126 -6.01 -0.14 7.85
CA LEU A 126 -7.31 0.04 7.17
C LEU A 126 -8.42 -0.84 7.76
N HIS A 127 -8.12 -2.09 8.07
CA HIS A 127 -9.07 -3.01 8.72
C HIS A 127 -9.45 -2.50 10.12
N ALA A 128 -8.46 -2.03 10.90
CA ALA A 128 -8.69 -1.45 12.22
C ALA A 128 -9.57 -0.18 12.20
N MET A 129 -9.52 0.60 11.12
CA MET A 129 -10.31 1.83 10.94
C MET A 129 -11.74 1.62 10.40
N ARG A 130 -12.17 0.39 10.11
CA ARG A 130 -13.53 0.12 9.56
C ARG A 130 -14.56 -0.13 10.67
N ASP A 131 -15.54 0.77 10.77
CA ASP A 131 -16.62 0.76 11.77
C ASP A 131 -17.38 -0.58 11.87
N GLU A 132 -17.57 -1.27 10.74
CA GLU A 132 -18.28 -2.56 10.70
C GLU A 132 -17.69 -3.60 11.67
N TYR A 133 -16.38 -3.54 11.90
CA TYR A 133 -15.65 -4.48 12.74
C TYR A 133 -15.78 -4.22 14.25
N LYS A 134 -16.27 -3.05 14.70
CA LYS A 134 -16.59 -2.78 16.12
C LYS A 134 -15.44 -3.08 17.10
N ILE A 135 -14.21 -2.86 16.66
CA ILE A 135 -12.96 -3.10 17.42
C ILE A 135 -12.90 -2.23 18.69
N GLY A 136 -13.60 -1.09 18.66
CA GLY A 136 -13.55 -0.07 19.70
C GLY A 136 -12.39 0.89 19.46
N GLU A 137 -12.66 2.17 19.66
CA GLU A 137 -11.76 3.31 19.41
C GLU A 137 -10.34 3.07 19.94
N ALA A 138 -10.20 2.74 21.23
CA ALA A 138 -8.90 2.46 21.85
C ALA A 138 -8.16 1.22 21.28
N GLY A 139 -8.87 0.25 20.72
CA GLY A 139 -8.28 -0.94 20.08
C GLY A 139 -7.82 -0.65 18.66
N ALA A 140 -8.60 0.12 17.91
CA ALA A 140 -8.23 0.62 16.58
C ALA A 140 -6.98 1.51 16.67
N ASP A 141 -6.96 2.46 17.61
CA ASP A 141 -5.82 3.33 17.87
C ASP A 141 -4.56 2.57 18.28
N ALA A 142 -4.68 1.48 19.05
CA ALA A 142 -3.55 0.64 19.38
C ALA A 142 -2.93 -0.01 18.13
N VAL A 143 -3.75 -0.54 17.23
CA VAL A 143 -3.30 -1.12 15.95
C VAL A 143 -2.67 -0.07 15.05
N VAL A 144 -3.36 1.05 14.79
CA VAL A 144 -2.88 2.11 13.89
C VAL A 144 -1.58 2.72 14.43
N ARG A 145 -1.50 3.00 15.73
CA ARG A 145 -0.27 3.53 16.36
C ARG A 145 0.90 2.55 16.26
N SER A 146 0.66 1.23 16.38
CA SER A 146 1.71 0.23 16.16
C SER A 146 2.05 0.04 14.68
N ALA A 147 1.11 0.26 13.76
CA ALA A 147 1.35 0.24 12.31
C ALA A 147 2.22 1.43 11.87
N ILE A 148 1.95 2.65 12.38
CA ILE A 148 2.76 3.84 12.15
C ILE A 148 4.20 3.62 12.64
N ARG A 149 4.37 3.12 13.87
CA ARG A 149 5.69 2.84 14.43
C ARG A 149 6.45 1.77 13.63
N ALA A 150 5.77 0.72 13.19
CA ALA A 150 6.38 -0.30 12.34
C ALA A 150 6.73 0.25 10.96
N GLY A 151 5.85 1.05 10.35
CA GLY A 151 6.09 1.73 9.08
C GLY A 151 7.33 2.61 9.11
N GLN A 152 7.48 3.46 10.13
CA GLN A 152 8.66 4.32 10.32
C GLN A 152 10.00 3.54 10.40
N VAL A 153 9.95 2.29 10.86
CA VAL A 153 11.11 1.37 10.95
C VAL A 153 11.30 0.54 9.66
N TRP A 154 10.28 0.50 8.80
CA TRP A 154 10.27 -0.26 7.55
C TRP A 154 10.39 0.58 6.28
N SER A 155 10.12 1.89 6.34
CA SER A 155 10.43 2.87 5.30
C SER A 155 11.93 2.78 4.99
N SER A 156 12.25 2.11 3.88
CA SER A 156 13.61 1.69 3.56
C SER A 156 13.83 1.75 2.07
N ASP A 157 14.99 2.25 1.66
CA ASP A 157 15.36 2.45 0.25
C ASP A 157 15.39 1.17 -0.63
N ASP A 158 15.05 -0.01 -0.09
CA ASP A 158 15.19 -1.31 -0.74
C ASP A 158 13.87 -2.09 -0.89
N GLU A 159 12.78 -1.78 -0.16
CA GLU A 159 11.51 -2.53 -0.25
C GLU A 159 10.28 -1.64 -0.32
N PHE A 160 9.37 -1.93 -1.26
CA PHE A 160 8.27 -1.01 -1.62
C PHE A 160 6.96 -1.71 -1.92
N PHE A 161 5.87 -1.22 -1.35
CA PHE A 161 4.56 -1.30 -1.98
C PHE A 161 4.44 -0.28 -3.14
N CYS A 162 3.49 -0.49 -4.05
CA CYS A 162 3.33 0.31 -5.28
C CYS A 162 3.10 1.81 -4.99
N ALA A 163 2.24 2.11 -4.02
CA ALA A 163 1.94 3.48 -3.62
C ALA A 163 3.06 4.12 -2.80
N GLU A 164 3.74 3.34 -1.94
CA GLU A 164 4.96 3.73 -1.22
C GLU A 164 6.07 4.17 -2.19
N PHE A 165 6.33 3.39 -3.25
CA PHE A 165 7.26 3.77 -4.32
C PHE A 165 6.84 5.08 -5.01
N SER A 166 5.56 5.19 -5.37
CA SER A 166 5.01 6.37 -6.05
C SER A 166 5.18 7.64 -5.19
N ALA A 167 4.93 7.52 -3.88
CA ALA A 167 5.06 8.59 -2.91
C ALA A 167 6.52 9.01 -2.64
N VAL A 168 7.44 8.04 -2.56
CA VAL A 168 8.88 8.32 -2.37
C VAL A 168 9.49 9.01 -3.59
N ILE A 169 9.08 8.65 -4.82
CA ILE A 169 9.49 9.36 -6.04
C ILE A 169 9.00 10.81 -6.03
N TYR A 170 7.79 11.07 -5.55
CA TYR A 170 7.18 12.41 -5.49
C TYR A 170 7.43 13.21 -4.20
N ASP A 171 8.27 12.69 -3.29
CA ASP A 171 8.64 13.31 -2.02
C ASP A 171 7.45 13.69 -1.11
N LEU A 172 6.39 12.86 -1.10
CA LEU A 172 5.13 13.18 -0.41
C LEU A 172 5.27 13.29 1.11
N ASP A 173 6.34 12.75 1.70
CA ASP A 173 6.69 12.96 3.11
C ASP A 173 6.94 14.45 3.45
N SER A 174 7.14 15.33 2.45
CA SER A 174 7.23 16.79 2.60
C SER A 174 5.87 17.50 2.76
N ARG A 175 4.78 16.87 2.31
CA ARG A 175 3.37 17.25 2.56
C ARG A 175 2.66 15.99 3.08
N PRO A 176 3.00 15.52 4.28
CA PRO A 176 2.68 14.16 4.71
C PRO A 176 1.17 13.95 4.82
N PHE A 177 0.75 12.75 4.45
CA PHE A 177 -0.56 12.25 4.80
C PHE A 177 -0.68 12.00 6.31
N THR A 178 -1.91 11.93 6.79
CA THR A 178 -2.25 11.87 8.20
C THR A 178 -3.12 10.65 8.54
N VAL A 179 -3.37 10.45 9.84
CA VAL A 179 -4.31 9.43 10.34
C VAL A 179 -5.73 9.66 9.81
N ALA A 180 -6.15 10.92 9.59
CA ALA A 180 -7.42 11.21 8.93
C ALA A 180 -7.47 10.72 7.48
N ASP A 181 -6.37 10.84 6.72
CA ASP A 181 -6.30 10.38 5.32
C ASP A 181 -6.35 8.85 5.19
N LEU A 182 -5.87 8.12 6.20
CA LEU A 182 -5.98 6.65 6.24
C LEU A 182 -7.42 6.16 6.41
N ARG A 183 -8.32 6.92 7.04
CA ARG A 183 -9.69 6.45 7.29
C ARG A 183 -10.44 6.21 5.97
N PRO A 184 -11.01 5.01 5.74
CA PRO A 184 -11.80 4.76 4.54
C PRO A 184 -13.06 5.65 4.52
N PRO A 185 -13.47 6.18 3.35
CA PRO A 185 -14.70 6.97 3.23
C PRO A 185 -15.95 6.18 3.64
N LEU A 186 -16.83 6.86 4.38
CA LEU A 186 -18.07 6.30 4.93
C LEU A 186 -19.15 6.11 3.85
N ASP A 187 -19.34 7.10 2.98
CA ASP A 187 -20.50 7.24 2.09
C ASP A 187 -20.28 6.73 0.65
N ILE A 188 -19.53 5.64 0.46
CA ILE A 188 -19.42 5.01 -0.88
C ILE A 188 -20.55 3.98 -1.07
N ASP A 189 -21.40 4.24 -2.06
CA ASP A 189 -22.48 3.33 -2.50
C ASP A 189 -21.90 1.99 -3.01
N GLY A 190 -21.88 1.01 -2.11
CA GLY A 190 -21.57 -0.37 -2.43
C GLY A 190 -21.78 -1.27 -1.22
N GLU A 191 -22.24 -2.50 -1.44
CA GLU A 191 -22.09 -3.52 -0.41
C GLU A 191 -20.59 -3.77 -0.24
N GLY A 192 -20.05 -3.39 0.92
CA GLY A 192 -18.67 -3.65 1.31
C GLY A 192 -18.46 -5.12 1.63
N ILE A 193 -18.63 -5.99 0.62
CA ILE A 193 -18.51 -7.44 0.70
C ILE A 193 -17.09 -7.77 1.16
N VAL A 194 -16.97 -8.11 2.45
CA VAL A 194 -15.79 -8.79 2.98
C VAL A 194 -15.72 -10.13 2.27
N THR A 195 -14.88 -10.19 1.25
CA THR A 195 -14.61 -11.41 0.48
C THR A 195 -13.50 -12.15 1.20
N ASP A 196 -13.70 -13.45 1.51
CA ASP A 196 -12.71 -14.31 2.17
C ASP A 196 -11.44 -14.44 1.30
N ILE A 197 -10.51 -13.50 1.46
CA ILE A 197 -9.28 -13.40 0.67
C ILE A 197 -8.15 -13.89 1.56
N VAL A 198 -7.73 -15.14 1.37
CA VAL A 198 -6.78 -15.78 2.31
C VAL A 198 -5.34 -15.62 1.82
N ILE A 199 -4.67 -14.54 2.20
CA ILE A 199 -3.24 -14.34 1.95
C ILE A 199 -2.43 -14.99 3.09
N LYS A 200 -1.57 -15.96 2.78
CA LYS A 200 -0.78 -16.71 3.79
C LYS A 200 0.71 -16.36 3.70
N ILE A 201 1.23 -15.72 4.75
CA ILE A 201 2.63 -15.27 4.82
C ILE A 201 3.26 -15.81 6.10
N GLY A 202 4.40 -16.50 5.99
CA GLY A 202 5.15 -16.93 7.18
C GLY A 202 5.83 -15.74 7.86
N LEU A 203 5.68 -15.59 9.18
CA LEU A 203 6.34 -14.51 9.92
C LEU A 203 7.87 -14.59 9.75
N GLU A 204 8.46 -15.77 9.83
CA GLU A 204 9.90 -15.99 9.59
C GLU A 204 10.37 -15.55 8.20
N LEU A 205 9.48 -15.51 7.20
CA LEU A 205 9.80 -15.07 5.83
C LEU A 205 9.82 -13.54 5.74
N LEU A 206 8.93 -12.84 6.46
CA LEU A 206 9.01 -11.38 6.64
C LEU A 206 10.27 -10.99 7.42
N LEU A 207 10.67 -11.82 8.40
CA LEU A 207 11.80 -11.57 9.30
C LEU A 207 13.17 -12.00 8.74
N ALA A 208 13.24 -12.81 7.67
CA ALA A 208 14.45 -13.54 7.27
C ALA A 208 15.72 -12.68 7.22
N GLU A 209 15.68 -11.57 6.48
CA GLU A 209 16.85 -10.71 6.17
C GLU A 209 16.76 -9.30 6.79
N ARG A 210 15.98 -9.12 7.88
CA ARG A 210 15.73 -7.81 8.51
C ARG A 210 16.72 -7.40 9.60
N THR A 211 16.76 -6.11 9.92
CA THR A 211 17.47 -5.60 11.11
C THR A 211 16.79 -6.10 12.40
N PRO A 212 17.50 -6.20 13.54
CA PRO A 212 16.89 -6.61 14.81
C PRO A 212 15.71 -5.72 15.23
N GLU A 213 15.78 -4.42 14.94
CA GLU A 213 14.75 -3.41 15.25
C GLU A 213 13.49 -3.60 14.38
N GLN A 214 13.66 -3.84 13.08
CA GLN A 214 12.57 -4.25 12.19
C GLN A 214 11.91 -5.54 12.69
N LYS A 215 12.71 -6.55 13.03
CA LYS A 215 12.19 -7.85 13.51
C LYS A 215 11.33 -7.67 14.76
N GLU A 216 11.78 -6.86 15.71
CA GLU A 216 11.07 -6.67 16.97
C GLU A 216 9.83 -5.78 16.82
N THR A 217 9.91 -4.72 16.03
CA THR A 217 8.77 -3.81 15.83
C THR A 217 7.63 -4.50 15.06
N LEU A 218 7.95 -5.39 14.10
CA LEU A 218 6.94 -6.21 13.43
C LEU A 218 6.32 -7.26 14.37
N ARG A 219 7.09 -7.92 15.25
CA ARG A 219 6.52 -8.83 16.27
C ARG A 219 5.56 -8.12 17.21
N HIS A 220 5.96 -6.93 17.70
CA HIS A 220 5.09 -6.10 18.53
C HIS A 220 3.78 -5.78 17.82
N PHE A 221 3.86 -5.31 16.57
CA PHE A 221 2.67 -5.02 15.76
C PHE A 221 1.78 -6.26 15.57
N VAL A 222 2.31 -7.42 15.19
CA VAL A 222 1.50 -8.65 15.02
C VAL A 222 0.84 -9.08 16.35
N ALA A 223 1.52 -8.89 17.49
CA ALA A 223 0.92 -9.09 18.81
C ALA A 223 -0.23 -8.11 19.09
N THR A 224 -0.03 -6.81 18.83
CA THR A 224 -1.07 -5.78 19.01
C THR A 224 -2.30 -6.04 18.15
N VAL A 225 -2.14 -6.44 16.89
CA VAL A 225 -3.29 -6.79 16.03
C VAL A 225 -3.99 -8.05 16.56
N ARG A 226 -3.27 -9.11 16.98
CA ARG A 226 -3.91 -10.31 17.55
C ARG A 226 -4.66 -10.08 18.86
N GLU A 227 -4.24 -9.09 19.65
CA GLU A 227 -4.91 -8.71 20.90
C GLU A 227 -6.18 -7.87 20.67
N ASN A 228 -6.13 -6.90 19.75
CA ASN A 228 -7.19 -5.89 19.59
C ASN A 228 -8.16 -6.23 18.44
N ASP A 229 -7.68 -6.85 17.36
CA ASP A 229 -8.48 -7.21 16.19
C ASP A 229 -8.06 -8.58 15.61
N PRO A 230 -8.37 -9.69 16.31
CA PRO A 230 -7.94 -11.03 15.90
C PRO A 230 -8.43 -11.44 14.51
N ARG A 231 -9.59 -10.96 14.07
CA ARG A 231 -10.21 -11.30 12.77
C ARG A 231 -9.37 -10.90 11.57
N PHE A 232 -8.48 -9.90 11.68
CA PHE A 232 -7.54 -9.62 10.61
C PHE A 232 -6.77 -10.88 10.16
N PHE A 233 -6.52 -11.82 11.09
CA PHE A 233 -5.88 -13.12 10.83
C PHE A 233 -6.86 -14.28 10.60
N GLU A 234 -8.15 -14.09 10.83
CA GLU A 234 -9.21 -15.10 10.62
C GLU A 234 -9.88 -14.92 9.23
N ASP A 235 -10.08 -13.66 8.82
CA ASP A 235 -10.89 -13.25 7.67
C ASP A 235 -10.05 -12.75 6.47
N GLY A 236 -8.78 -12.35 6.64
CA GLY A 236 -8.01 -11.61 5.61
C GLY A 236 -6.52 -11.93 5.39
N ILE A 237 -5.66 -11.92 6.42
CA ILE A 237 -4.21 -12.22 6.22
C ILE A 237 -3.68 -13.13 7.32
N ASP A 238 -3.49 -14.41 7.00
CA ASP A 238 -2.88 -15.40 7.90
C ASP A 238 -1.34 -15.22 7.93
N VAL A 239 -0.89 -14.33 8.82
CA VAL A 239 0.52 -14.24 9.21
C VAL A 239 0.86 -15.36 10.18
N LEU A 240 1.42 -16.44 9.64
CA LEU A 240 1.78 -17.66 10.37
C LEU A 240 3.00 -17.41 11.27
N GLY A 241 2.73 -17.11 12.55
CA GLY A 241 3.69 -17.18 13.66
C GLY A 241 3.20 -18.22 14.68
N LYS A 242 4.01 -19.25 14.95
CA LYS A 242 3.60 -20.37 15.84
C LYS A 242 3.75 -20.11 17.33
N GLU A 243 4.57 -19.12 17.71
CA GLU A 243 4.68 -18.63 19.08
C GLU A 243 4.75 -17.11 19.06
N ILE A 244 3.80 -16.47 19.75
CA ILE A 244 3.94 -15.09 20.22
C ILE A 244 3.79 -15.17 21.73
N LEU A 245 4.92 -15.06 22.43
CA LEU A 245 4.93 -15.01 23.90
C LEU A 245 4.34 -13.67 24.35
N SER A 246 3.62 -13.70 25.47
CA SER A 246 2.75 -12.60 25.91
C SER A 246 3.50 -11.28 26.12
N VAL A 247 3.18 -10.26 25.32
CA VAL A 247 3.63 -8.89 25.52
C VAL A 247 2.72 -8.21 26.55
N VAL A 248 3.04 -8.35 27.83
CA VAL A 248 2.33 -7.62 28.90
C VAL A 248 2.81 -6.17 28.91
N GLY A 249 2.11 -5.29 28.19
CA GLY A 249 2.66 -3.95 27.90
C GLY A 249 1.68 -2.87 27.43
N LEU A 250 0.36 -3.02 27.65
CA LEU A 250 -0.60 -1.94 27.35
C LEU A 250 -0.35 -0.71 28.25
N ALA A 251 0.49 0.21 27.77
CA ALA A 251 0.37 1.60 28.11
C ALA A 251 -1.05 2.06 27.75
N LYS A 252 -1.69 2.87 28.61
CA LYS A 252 -3.01 3.42 28.29
C LYS A 252 -2.92 4.16 26.96
N ALA A 253 -3.70 3.71 25.97
CA ALA A 253 -3.95 4.50 24.78
C ALA A 253 -4.56 5.83 25.24
N ALA A 254 -3.83 6.91 25.03
CA ALA A 254 -4.47 8.17 24.69
C ALA A 254 -4.83 8.10 23.20
N ASP A 255 -5.82 8.87 22.81
CA ASP A 255 -6.34 8.94 21.46
C ASP A 255 -5.21 9.30 20.45
N LEU A 256 -5.30 8.80 19.22
CA LEU A 256 -4.34 9.07 18.15
C LEU A 256 -4.83 10.29 17.35
N PRO A 257 -4.14 11.46 17.44
CA PRO A 257 -4.63 12.67 16.79
C PRO A 257 -4.74 12.51 15.27
N ASP A 258 -5.85 12.98 14.71
CA ASP A 258 -6.17 12.95 13.28
C ASP A 258 -5.06 13.55 12.40
N ASP A 259 -4.34 14.56 12.90
CA ASP A 259 -3.23 15.25 12.24
C ASP A 259 -1.87 14.55 12.38
N THR A 260 -1.81 13.38 13.03
CA THR A 260 -0.57 12.59 13.16
C THR A 260 -0.07 12.16 11.78
N PRO A 261 1.16 12.54 11.37
CA PRO A 261 1.72 12.09 10.10
C PRO A 261 1.91 10.58 10.02
N VAL A 262 1.62 9.99 8.87
CA VAL A 262 1.86 8.56 8.60
C VAL A 262 3.07 8.39 7.67
N PRO A 263 3.94 7.39 7.89
CA PRO A 263 5.07 7.12 7.00
C PRO A 263 4.61 6.71 5.60
N SER A 264 5.43 6.96 4.59
CA SER A 264 5.17 6.58 3.19
C SER A 264 4.83 5.10 2.98
N THR A 265 5.32 4.22 3.86
CA THR A 265 4.99 2.80 3.98
C THR A 265 3.50 2.49 4.22
N LEU A 266 2.71 3.45 4.70
CA LEU A 266 1.26 3.33 4.88
C LEU A 266 0.43 4.04 3.80
N ILE A 267 1.03 4.62 2.76
CA ILE A 267 0.27 5.32 1.72
C ILE A 267 -0.47 4.32 0.83
N THR A 268 -1.75 4.59 0.57
CA THR A 268 -2.64 3.74 -0.25
C THR A 268 -2.90 4.34 -1.65
N PRO A 269 -3.45 3.56 -2.60
CA PRO A 269 -3.90 4.10 -3.88
C PRO A 269 -4.96 5.21 -3.76
N ARG A 270 -5.91 5.11 -2.81
CA ARG A 270 -6.89 6.19 -2.54
C ARG A 270 -6.20 7.45 -2.00
N MET A 271 -5.17 7.33 -1.16
CA MET A 271 -4.44 8.48 -0.64
C MET A 271 -3.74 9.24 -1.79
N LEU A 272 -3.14 8.53 -2.75
CA LEU A 272 -2.64 9.14 -3.98
C LEU A 272 -3.76 9.78 -4.81
N GLU A 273 -4.86 9.06 -5.03
CA GLU A 273 -6.06 9.54 -5.75
C GLU A 273 -6.62 10.85 -5.14
N ALA A 274 -6.71 10.95 -3.82
CA ALA A 274 -7.22 12.09 -3.08
C ALA A 274 -6.21 13.25 -2.94
N TRP A 275 -4.92 12.98 -3.16
CA TRP A 275 -3.88 14.02 -3.14
C TRP A 275 -3.83 14.83 -4.43
N GLY A 276 -4.14 14.22 -5.58
CA GLY A 276 -4.18 14.88 -6.89
C GLY A 276 -5.44 15.71 -7.15
N GLU A 277 -5.43 16.51 -8.22
CA GLU A 277 -6.59 17.30 -8.64
C GLU A 277 -7.62 16.48 -9.44
N GLY A 278 -7.30 15.23 -9.76
CA GLY A 278 -8.19 14.28 -10.42
C GLY A 278 -7.46 13.24 -11.25
N THR A 279 -8.23 12.36 -11.89
CA THR A 279 -7.72 11.27 -12.73
C THR A 279 -8.22 11.36 -14.18
N GLU A 280 -7.33 11.06 -15.12
CA GLU A 280 -7.58 11.08 -16.56
C GLU A 280 -7.37 9.68 -17.16
N TRP A 281 -8.32 9.21 -17.96
CA TRP A 281 -8.24 7.86 -18.54
C TRP A 281 -7.29 7.80 -19.74
N ILE A 282 -6.40 6.80 -19.79
CA ILE A 282 -5.44 6.60 -20.88
C ILE A 282 -6.04 5.63 -21.90
N ARG A 283 -6.15 6.07 -23.17
CA ARG A 283 -6.72 5.26 -24.26
C ARG A 283 -5.70 4.53 -25.11
N HIS A 284 -5.98 3.24 -25.34
CA HIS A 284 -5.38 2.35 -26.33
C HIS A 284 -5.67 2.77 -27.79
#